data_AF-A0A7C5FFB1-F1
#
_entry.id   AF-A0A7C5FFB1-F1
#
_cell.length_a   1.000
_cell.length_b   1.000
_cell.length_c   1.000
_cell.angle_alpha   90.00
_cell.angle_beta   90.00
_cell.angle_gamma   90.00
#
_symmetry.space_group_name_H-M   'P 1'
#
loop_
_entity.id
_entity.type
_entity.pdbx_description
1 polymer ?
#
loop_
_entity_poly.entity_id
_entity_poly.type
_entity_poly.pdbx_seq_one_letter_code
_entity_poly.pdbx_strand_id
1 'polypeptide(L)'
;MALDDIDGDSIPDVAVSSDRTGFGETYGTVSLFSGASGDLLMRIIGTGGGWGHAMTTCPDLDGDMIEDLVVSQLSTDRGLVYSTKTGLFLRGVAEPFGVPGTFGIYMNNLGDLNGDDYKDYVISDVFASTEEEFSWSGAAFVFSGVSSELLCSYYGVRFSFFGLSATSLRDLNHDGRQEIAVGAPFGYGKVYIFSINVPGDANQDGRISLADVVVKINYIFRSGPRPLPMSVADDDCNGTIDLNDIICAVNYIFKGQTQGCCLK
;
A
#
# COMPACT_ATOMS: atom_id res chain seq x y z
N MET A 1 -7.13 0.99 16.65
CA MET A 1 -6.00 1.81 16.16
C MET A 1 -6.25 3.26 16.53
N ALA A 2 -5.20 4.08 16.59
CA ALA A 2 -5.36 5.53 16.67
C ALA A 2 -5.76 6.08 15.29
N LEU A 3 -6.51 7.17 15.29
CA LEU A 3 -6.93 7.96 14.14
C LEU A 3 -6.49 9.40 14.36
N ASP A 4 -6.56 10.23 13.31
CA ASP A 4 -6.55 11.67 13.48
C ASP A 4 -7.79 12.14 14.30
N ASP A 5 -7.80 13.40 14.70
CA ASP A 5 -8.89 14.02 15.47
C ASP A 5 -10.17 14.14 14.62
N ILE A 6 -11.20 13.37 14.96
CA ILE A 6 -12.47 13.30 14.20
C ILE A 6 -13.50 14.26 14.78
N ASP A 7 -13.49 14.49 16.10
CA ASP A 7 -14.48 15.32 16.78
C ASP A 7 -14.06 16.81 16.94
N GLY A 8 -12.82 17.14 16.58
CA GLY A 8 -12.27 18.49 16.52
C GLY A 8 -11.75 19.01 17.85
N ASP A 9 -11.48 18.14 18.82
CA ASP A 9 -11.00 18.49 20.16
C ASP A 9 -9.47 18.59 20.27
N SER A 10 -8.77 18.42 19.15
CA SER A 10 -7.31 18.38 18.99
C SER A 10 -6.61 17.19 19.66
N ILE A 11 -7.35 16.14 20.01
CA ILE A 11 -6.83 14.87 20.54
C ILE A 11 -7.11 13.76 19.51
N PRO A 12 -6.11 12.92 19.17
CA PRO A 12 -6.30 11.79 18.28
C PRO A 12 -7.36 10.80 18.78
N ASP A 13 -8.25 10.36 17.91
CA ASP A 13 -9.34 9.45 18.23
C ASP A 13 -8.98 7.97 18.06
N VAL A 14 -9.93 7.07 18.38
CA VAL A 14 -9.67 5.62 18.39
C VAL A 14 -10.73 4.85 17.61
N ALA A 15 -10.29 4.08 16.61
CA ALA A 15 -11.10 3.03 15.98
C ALA A 15 -10.90 1.69 16.67
N VAL A 16 -11.99 0.96 16.92
CA VAL A 16 -11.95 -0.41 17.45
C VAL A 16 -12.82 -1.30 16.56
N SER A 17 -12.24 -2.36 15.99
CA SER A 17 -13.02 -3.41 15.35
C SER A 17 -13.51 -4.44 16.36
N SER A 18 -14.69 -4.97 16.05
CA SER A 18 -15.17 -6.24 16.55
C SER A 18 -15.52 -7.07 15.33
N ASP A 19 -14.79 -8.16 15.09
CA ASP A 19 -15.03 -9.09 13.98
C ASP A 19 -16.34 -9.89 14.16
N ARG A 20 -16.98 -9.77 15.34
CA ARG A 20 -18.28 -10.36 15.69
C ARG A 20 -19.01 -9.44 16.68
N THR A 21 -20.29 -9.15 16.46
CA THR A 21 -21.16 -8.43 17.44
C THR A 21 -21.61 -9.30 18.63
N GLY A 22 -21.01 -10.48 18.83
CA GLY A 22 -21.42 -11.47 19.83
C GLY A 22 -22.40 -12.51 19.26
N PHE A 23 -22.30 -13.74 19.77
CA PHE A 23 -23.23 -14.88 19.59
C PHE A 23 -24.09 -14.93 18.30
N GLY A 24 -23.47 -15.12 17.14
CA GLY A 24 -24.14 -15.69 15.96
C GLY A 24 -24.47 -14.72 14.81
N GLU A 25 -24.17 -13.43 14.94
CA GLU A 25 -24.22 -12.51 13.80
C GLU A 25 -22.91 -12.56 13.00
N THR A 26 -23.01 -12.60 11.66
CA THR A 26 -21.87 -12.71 10.72
C THR A 26 -21.23 -11.36 10.37
N TYR A 27 -21.69 -10.27 10.99
CA TYR A 27 -21.33 -8.91 10.62
C TYR A 27 -20.34 -8.33 11.63
N GLY A 28 -19.21 -7.86 11.16
CA GLY A 28 -18.27 -7.09 11.98
C GLY A 28 -18.73 -5.64 12.17
N THR A 29 -18.16 -4.97 13.16
CA THR A 29 -18.39 -3.54 13.41
C THR A 29 -17.07 -2.83 13.68
N VAL A 30 -16.98 -1.57 13.25
CA VAL A 30 -15.93 -0.65 13.67
C VAL A 30 -16.61 0.47 14.44
N SER A 31 -16.21 0.66 15.68
CA SER A 31 -16.69 1.76 16.52
C SER A 31 -15.56 2.78 16.67
N LEU A 32 -15.89 4.06 16.45
CA LEU A 32 -14.98 5.20 16.60
C LEU A 32 -15.31 5.89 17.92
N PHE A 33 -14.28 6.17 18.72
CA PHE A 33 -14.39 6.77 20.03
C PHE A 33 -13.51 8.01 20.14
N SER A 34 -13.99 9.01 20.88
CA SER A 34 -13.19 10.18 21.24
C SER A 34 -11.98 9.73 22.04
N GLY A 35 -10.79 10.16 21.64
CA GLY A 35 -9.55 9.88 22.36
C GLY A 35 -9.48 10.56 23.72
N ALA A 36 -10.18 11.69 23.88
CA ALA A 36 -10.19 12.46 25.11
C ALA A 36 -11.20 11.94 26.14
N SER A 37 -12.46 11.71 25.71
CA SER A 37 -13.54 11.34 26.62
C SER A 37 -13.84 9.84 26.65
N GLY A 38 -13.50 9.11 25.58
CA GLY A 38 -13.92 7.72 25.37
C GLY A 38 -15.38 7.58 24.90
N ASP A 39 -16.06 8.69 24.58
CA ASP A 39 -17.43 8.66 24.06
C ASP A 39 -17.48 8.04 22.66
N LEU A 40 -18.56 7.30 22.37
CA LEU A 40 -18.79 6.74 21.04
C LEU A 40 -19.17 7.86 20.06
N LEU A 41 -18.32 8.10 19.06
CA LEU A 41 -18.55 9.06 17.99
C LEU A 41 -19.37 8.44 16.86
N MET A 42 -18.99 7.23 16.43
CA MET A 42 -19.61 6.57 15.28
C MET A 42 -19.53 5.05 15.38
N ARG A 43 -20.47 4.37 14.71
CA ARG A 43 -20.37 2.93 14.42
C ARG A 43 -20.63 2.66 12.94
N ILE A 44 -19.66 2.01 12.30
CA ILE A 44 -19.78 1.46 10.95
C ILE A 44 -20.08 -0.03 11.08
N ILE A 45 -21.16 -0.49 10.44
CA ILE A 45 -21.63 -1.88 10.49
C ILE A 45 -21.34 -2.54 9.14
N GLY A 46 -20.50 -3.58 9.17
CA GLY A 46 -20.22 -4.40 8.00
C GLY A 46 -21.39 -5.29 7.60
N THR A 47 -21.42 -5.75 6.36
CA THR A 47 -22.50 -6.60 5.84
C THR A 47 -22.01 -7.97 5.36
N GLY A 48 -20.75 -8.32 5.59
CA GLY A 48 -20.15 -9.59 5.16
C GLY A 48 -19.24 -10.24 6.19
N GLY A 49 -18.91 -11.51 5.93
CA GLY A 49 -18.08 -12.32 6.82
C GLY A 49 -16.64 -11.82 6.89
N GLY A 50 -16.08 -11.78 8.10
CA GLY A 50 -14.71 -11.30 8.31
C GLY A 50 -14.53 -9.81 8.00
N TRP A 51 -15.62 -9.04 7.90
CA TRP A 51 -15.55 -7.59 7.83
C TRP A 51 -14.99 -7.05 9.14
N GLY A 52 -14.06 -6.09 9.08
CA GLY A 52 -13.44 -5.50 10.27
C GLY A 52 -12.34 -6.35 10.91
N HIS A 53 -11.85 -7.40 10.24
CA HIS A 53 -10.75 -8.22 10.76
C HIS A 53 -9.47 -7.41 10.97
N ALA A 54 -9.07 -6.64 9.96
CA ALA A 54 -8.01 -5.64 10.02
C ALA A 54 -8.52 -4.29 9.52
N MET A 55 -7.79 -3.23 9.89
CA MET A 55 -8.06 -1.87 9.46
C MET A 55 -6.78 -1.06 9.40
N THR A 56 -6.78 -0.02 8.59
CA THR A 56 -5.76 1.03 8.51
C THR A 56 -6.42 2.33 8.07
N THR A 57 -5.69 3.44 8.08
CA THR A 57 -6.16 4.72 7.56
C THR A 57 -5.58 5.00 6.18
N CYS A 58 -6.31 5.81 5.42
CA CYS A 58 -5.84 6.46 4.20
C CYS A 58 -6.15 7.97 4.29
N PRO A 59 -5.58 8.81 3.43
CA PRO A 59 -5.92 10.23 3.37
C PRO A 59 -7.42 10.46 3.18
N ASP A 60 -7.84 11.70 3.45
CA ASP A 60 -9.18 12.19 3.13
C ASP A 60 -9.47 12.05 1.63
N LEU A 61 -10.42 11.19 1.25
CA LEU A 61 -10.84 10.95 -0.13
C LEU A 61 -12.17 11.63 -0.47
N ASP A 62 -12.92 12.12 0.51
CA ASP A 62 -14.23 12.75 0.30
C ASP A 62 -14.24 14.28 0.48
N GLY A 63 -13.10 14.85 0.88
CA GLY A 63 -12.84 16.28 1.01
C GLY A 63 -13.36 16.89 2.30
N ASP A 64 -13.61 16.08 3.35
CA ASP A 64 -14.15 16.53 4.62
C ASP A 64 -13.10 16.97 5.66
N MET A 65 -11.81 16.90 5.27
CA MET A 65 -10.58 17.21 6.01
C MET A 65 -10.23 16.24 7.13
N ILE A 66 -10.84 15.05 7.17
CA ILE A 66 -10.55 13.99 8.14
C ILE A 66 -10.06 12.77 7.37
N GLU A 67 -9.05 12.07 7.91
CA GLU A 67 -8.55 10.86 7.25
C GLU A 67 -9.63 9.77 7.17
N ASP A 68 -9.59 8.96 6.11
CA ASP A 68 -10.55 7.90 5.86
C ASP A 68 -10.05 6.55 6.39
N LEU A 69 -10.98 5.60 6.51
CA LEU A 69 -10.72 4.28 7.08
C LEU A 69 -10.77 3.21 5.99
N VAL A 70 -9.70 2.43 5.90
CA VAL A 70 -9.65 1.19 5.12
C VAL A 70 -9.93 0.00 6.05
N VAL A 71 -10.92 -0.82 5.70
CA VAL A 71 -11.35 -1.97 6.48
C VAL A 71 -11.34 -3.23 5.61
N SER A 72 -10.80 -4.34 6.13
CA SER A 72 -10.81 -5.63 5.43
C SER A 72 -12.19 -6.27 5.42
N GLN A 73 -12.51 -7.01 4.37
CA GLN A 73 -13.59 -8.01 4.33
C GLN A 73 -13.07 -9.32 3.74
N LEU A 74 -12.73 -10.26 4.63
CA LEU A 74 -12.10 -11.53 4.23
C LEU A 74 -13.02 -12.41 3.36
N SER A 75 -14.34 -12.37 3.54
CA SER A 75 -15.25 -13.21 2.74
C SER A 75 -15.27 -12.86 1.25
N THR A 76 -14.77 -11.68 0.88
CA THR A 76 -14.77 -11.17 -0.49
C THR A 76 -13.39 -10.77 -0.98
N ASP A 77 -12.33 -11.04 -0.20
CA ASP A 77 -10.94 -10.70 -0.50
C ASP A 77 -10.77 -9.22 -0.91
N ARG A 78 -11.27 -8.32 -0.06
CA ARG A 78 -11.29 -6.87 -0.34
C ARG A 78 -10.89 -6.02 0.85
N GLY A 79 -10.24 -4.90 0.56
CA GLY A 79 -10.28 -3.70 1.38
C GLY A 79 -11.47 -2.83 0.99
N LEU A 80 -12.04 -2.12 1.94
CA LEU A 80 -13.19 -1.23 1.74
C LEU A 80 -12.89 0.09 2.45
N VAL A 81 -13.02 1.19 1.73
CA VAL A 81 -12.76 2.54 2.25
C VAL A 81 -14.07 3.18 2.68
N TYR A 82 -14.08 3.74 3.88
CA TYR A 82 -15.21 4.44 4.48
C TYR A 82 -14.78 5.79 5.02
N SER A 83 -15.66 6.77 4.87
CA SER A 83 -15.54 8.06 5.54
C SER A 83 -15.63 7.88 7.05
N THR A 84 -14.65 8.37 7.79
CA THR A 84 -14.63 8.30 9.27
C THR A 84 -15.66 9.25 9.89
N LYS A 85 -15.99 10.34 9.20
CA LYS A 85 -16.96 11.35 9.65
C LYS A 85 -18.40 10.99 9.37
N THR A 86 -18.66 10.33 8.24
CA THR A 86 -20.03 10.03 7.78
C THR A 86 -20.39 8.55 7.85
N GLY A 87 -19.39 7.66 7.90
CA GLY A 87 -19.56 6.22 7.83
C GLY A 87 -19.98 5.71 6.46
N LEU A 88 -19.97 6.57 5.43
CA LEU A 88 -20.34 6.22 4.07
C LEU A 88 -19.22 5.43 3.40
N PHE A 89 -19.61 4.41 2.62
CA PHE A 89 -18.70 3.69 1.75
C PHE A 89 -18.24 4.59 0.60
N LEU A 90 -16.93 4.71 0.42
CA LEU A 90 -16.32 5.53 -0.62
C LEU A 90 -15.88 4.67 -1.80
N ARG A 91 -15.10 3.63 -1.56
CA ARG A 91 -14.59 2.73 -2.62
C ARG A 91 -14.09 1.39 -2.13
N GLY A 92 -13.93 0.44 -3.05
CA GLY A 92 -13.31 -0.85 -2.79
C GLY A 92 -11.86 -0.89 -3.26
N VAL A 93 -11.07 -1.72 -2.59
CA VAL A 93 -9.70 -2.09 -2.93
C VAL A 93 -9.68 -3.60 -3.17
N ALA A 94 -9.47 -4.01 -4.41
CA ALA A 94 -9.48 -5.42 -4.78
C ALA A 94 -8.10 -6.04 -4.61
N GLU A 95 -8.06 -7.35 -4.32
CA GLU A 95 -6.84 -8.13 -4.47
C GLU A 95 -6.34 -8.01 -5.94
N PRO A 96 -5.07 -7.65 -6.19
CA PRO A 96 -4.64 -7.25 -7.53
C PRO A 96 -4.66 -8.35 -8.60
N PHE A 97 -4.65 -9.62 -8.20
CA PHE A 97 -4.50 -10.77 -9.10
C PHE A 97 -5.74 -11.68 -9.16
N GLY A 98 -6.80 -11.33 -8.41
CA GLY A 98 -8.04 -12.09 -8.31
C GLY A 98 -7.84 -13.50 -7.72
N VAL A 99 -6.80 -13.71 -6.93
CA VAL A 99 -6.52 -15.02 -6.32
C VAL A 99 -7.35 -15.14 -5.04
N PRO A 100 -8.21 -16.17 -4.90
CA PRO A 100 -8.92 -16.39 -3.65
C PRO A 100 -7.93 -16.64 -2.52
N GLY A 101 -8.08 -15.93 -1.42
CA GLY A 101 -7.06 -15.93 -0.38
C GLY A 101 -7.57 -15.41 0.94
N THR A 102 -6.73 -14.59 1.56
CA THR A 102 -6.99 -13.93 2.84
C THR A 102 -6.61 -12.46 2.72
N PHE A 103 -6.96 -11.84 1.59
CA PHE A 103 -6.62 -10.45 1.33
C PHE A 103 -7.28 -9.57 2.40
N GLY A 104 -6.45 -8.81 3.13
CA GLY A 104 -6.89 -8.04 4.28
C GLY A 104 -6.70 -8.73 5.64
N ILE A 105 -5.94 -9.82 5.71
CA ILE A 105 -5.57 -10.44 7.00
C ILE A 105 -4.72 -9.51 7.87
N TYR A 106 -3.93 -8.65 7.24
CA TYR A 106 -3.14 -7.61 7.89
C TYR A 106 -3.19 -6.35 7.06
N MET A 107 -3.25 -5.21 7.74
CA MET A 107 -3.22 -3.88 7.16
C MET A 107 -2.38 -2.97 8.04
N ASN A 108 -1.66 -2.04 7.43
CA ASN A 108 -0.96 -0.99 8.16
C ASN A 108 -0.78 0.28 7.30
N ASN A 109 -0.75 1.44 7.97
CA ASN A 109 -0.39 2.69 7.35
C ASN A 109 1.14 2.73 7.26
N LEU A 110 1.67 3.15 6.13
CA LEU A 110 3.11 3.20 5.90
C LEU A 110 3.66 4.63 5.82
N GLY A 111 2.81 5.64 5.94
CA GLY A 111 3.17 7.01 5.59
C GLY A 111 3.38 7.17 4.08
N ASP A 112 3.93 8.30 3.67
CA ASP A 112 4.22 8.57 2.25
C ASP A 112 5.43 7.74 1.78
N LEU A 113 5.17 6.70 0.97
CA LEU A 113 6.21 5.84 0.38
C LEU A 113 6.56 6.28 -1.04
N ASN A 114 5.57 6.69 -1.82
CA ASN A 114 5.77 7.04 -3.23
C ASN A 114 6.24 8.49 -3.44
N GLY A 115 6.24 9.33 -2.40
CA GLY A 115 6.70 10.72 -2.42
C GLY A 115 5.65 11.70 -2.94
N ASP A 116 4.36 11.36 -2.85
CA ASP A 116 3.24 12.18 -3.33
C ASP A 116 2.63 13.11 -2.27
N ASP A 117 3.24 13.21 -1.10
CA ASP A 117 2.79 13.94 0.10
C ASP A 117 1.57 13.33 0.80
N TYR A 118 1.08 12.17 0.37
CA TYR A 118 -0.04 11.46 0.98
C TYR A 118 0.38 10.11 1.59
N LYS A 119 -0.29 9.71 2.69
CA LYS A 119 0.03 8.45 3.37
C LYS A 119 -0.40 7.25 2.51
N ASP A 120 0.50 6.31 2.27
CA ASP A 120 0.24 5.01 1.64
C ASP A 120 -0.09 3.93 2.69
N TYR A 121 -0.59 2.79 2.23
CA TYR A 121 -0.91 1.67 3.12
C TYR A 121 -0.63 0.31 2.48
N VAL A 122 -0.43 -0.70 3.33
CA VAL A 122 -0.25 -2.09 2.92
C VAL A 122 -1.48 -2.91 3.26
N ILE A 123 -1.84 -3.83 2.36
CA ILE A 123 -2.79 -4.91 2.61
C ILE A 123 -2.09 -6.22 2.27
N SER A 124 -2.11 -7.16 3.20
CA SER A 124 -1.47 -8.47 3.02
C SER A 124 -2.47 -9.55 2.64
N ASP A 125 -1.96 -10.58 1.96
CA ASP A 125 -2.63 -11.86 1.76
C ASP A 125 -1.62 -12.99 2.01
N VAL A 126 -1.83 -13.77 3.08
CA VAL A 126 -0.86 -14.82 3.45
C VAL A 126 -0.93 -16.06 2.58
N PHE A 127 -1.93 -16.16 1.70
CA PHE A 127 -2.07 -17.26 0.74
C PHE A 127 -1.72 -16.87 -0.69
N ALA A 128 -1.56 -15.57 -0.96
CA ALA A 128 -1.05 -15.11 -2.25
C ALA A 128 0.34 -15.71 -2.55
N SER A 129 0.53 -16.07 -3.81
CA SER A 129 1.68 -16.80 -4.31
C SER A 129 1.88 -16.51 -5.79
N THR A 130 3.13 -16.41 -6.23
CA THR A 130 3.49 -16.40 -7.65
C THR A 130 3.70 -17.80 -8.21
N GLU A 131 3.69 -18.83 -7.35
CA GLU A 131 3.80 -20.24 -7.75
C GLU A 131 2.43 -20.80 -8.12
N GLU A 132 2.39 -21.70 -9.12
CA GLU A 132 1.17 -22.39 -9.56
C GLU A 132 0.59 -23.34 -8.49
N GLU A 133 1.42 -23.81 -7.56
CA GLU A 133 1.00 -24.64 -6.44
C GLU A 133 0.71 -23.81 -5.18
N PHE A 134 -0.23 -24.29 -4.35
CA PHE A 134 -0.46 -23.73 -3.02
C PHE A 134 0.84 -23.81 -2.19
N SER A 135 1.43 -22.64 -1.95
CA SER A 135 2.77 -22.49 -1.37
C SER A 135 2.76 -21.86 0.02
N TRP A 136 1.66 -21.22 0.43
CA TRP A 136 1.59 -20.39 1.65
C TRP A 136 2.79 -19.44 1.78
N SER A 137 3.22 -18.90 0.64
CA SER A 137 4.33 -17.96 0.59
C SER A 137 3.95 -16.65 1.27
N GLY A 138 2.75 -16.15 0.95
CA GLY A 138 2.22 -14.89 1.43
C GLY A 138 2.74 -13.71 0.61
N ALA A 139 1.97 -12.64 0.59
CA ALA A 139 2.27 -11.40 -0.10
C ALA A 139 1.88 -10.19 0.74
N ALA A 140 2.58 -9.08 0.48
CA ALA A 140 2.24 -7.75 0.96
C ALA A 140 2.06 -6.84 -0.26
N PHE A 141 0.90 -6.21 -0.36
CA PHE A 141 0.54 -5.31 -1.46
C PHE A 141 0.47 -3.89 -0.93
N VAL A 142 1.26 -2.98 -1.50
CA VAL A 142 1.29 -1.57 -1.12
C VAL A 142 0.41 -0.80 -2.08
N PHE A 143 -0.48 0.03 -1.54
CA PHE A 143 -1.43 0.83 -2.30
C PHE A 143 -1.24 2.31 -2.01
N SER A 144 -1.46 3.14 -3.04
CA SER A 144 -1.53 4.58 -2.86
C SER A 144 -2.69 4.94 -1.94
N GLY A 145 -2.44 5.82 -0.99
CA GLY A 145 -3.48 6.36 -0.11
C GLY A 145 -4.64 6.99 -0.87
N VAL A 146 -4.32 7.77 -1.90
CA VAL A 146 -5.28 8.62 -2.62
C VAL A 146 -6.01 7.83 -3.69
N SER A 147 -5.28 7.13 -4.55
CA SER A 147 -5.86 6.46 -5.72
C SER A 147 -6.30 5.03 -5.43
N SER A 148 -5.90 4.44 -4.29
CA SER A 148 -6.01 3.00 -4.00
C SER A 148 -5.50 2.10 -5.11
N GLU A 149 -4.61 2.59 -5.96
CA GLU A 149 -3.93 1.81 -6.98
C GLU A 149 -2.74 1.09 -6.36
N LEU A 150 -2.42 -0.10 -6.89
CA LEU A 150 -1.29 -0.89 -6.44
C LEU A 150 0.01 -0.19 -6.84
N LEU A 151 0.84 0.16 -5.86
CA LEU A 151 2.18 0.72 -6.06
C LEU A 151 3.22 -0.39 -6.24
N CYS A 152 3.19 -1.40 -5.37
CA CYS A 152 4.09 -2.55 -5.49
C CYS A 152 3.56 -3.79 -4.76
N SER A 153 4.11 -4.94 -5.12
CA SER A 153 3.83 -6.22 -4.47
C SER A 153 5.12 -6.93 -4.07
N TYR A 154 5.14 -7.47 -2.86
CA TYR A 154 6.24 -8.27 -2.34
C TYR A 154 5.72 -9.67 -2.01
N TYR A 155 6.50 -10.69 -2.38
CA TYR A 155 6.15 -12.08 -2.14
C TYR A 155 7.18 -12.74 -1.24
N GLY A 156 6.67 -13.55 -0.32
CA GLY A 156 7.48 -14.42 0.52
C GLY A 156 8.04 -15.61 -0.22
N VAL A 157 8.83 -16.39 0.51
CA VAL A 157 9.20 -17.74 0.10
C VAL A 157 8.17 -18.75 0.61
N ARG A 158 8.16 -19.94 0.02
CA ARG A 158 7.24 -21.02 0.39
C ARG A 158 7.17 -21.26 1.91
N PHE A 159 5.94 -21.40 2.40
CA PHE A 159 5.58 -21.63 3.81
C PHE A 159 6.01 -20.54 4.79
N SER A 160 6.29 -19.33 4.31
CA SER A 160 6.80 -18.25 5.18
C SER A 160 5.71 -17.39 5.83
N PHE A 161 4.48 -17.43 5.29
CA PHE A 161 3.38 -16.53 5.67
C PHE A 161 3.86 -15.08 5.73
N PHE A 162 4.59 -14.68 4.69
CA PHE A 162 5.06 -13.33 4.51
C PHE A 162 3.87 -12.37 4.46
N GLY A 163 4.03 -11.20 5.09
CA GLY A 163 2.98 -10.18 5.15
C GLY A 163 2.10 -10.24 6.40
N LEU A 164 2.32 -11.16 7.34
CA LEU A 164 1.61 -11.19 8.63
C LEU A 164 1.89 -9.96 9.51
N SER A 165 2.97 -9.25 9.25
CA SER A 165 3.26 -7.95 9.82
C SER A 165 4.04 -7.12 8.81
N ALA A 166 3.78 -5.82 8.78
CA ALA A 166 4.52 -4.89 7.95
C ALA A 166 4.54 -3.50 8.60
N THR A 167 5.63 -2.77 8.45
CA THR A 167 5.76 -1.40 8.95
C THR A 167 6.66 -0.59 8.05
N SER A 168 6.42 0.71 7.96
CA SER A 168 7.42 1.61 7.43
C SER A 168 8.59 1.73 8.39
N LEU A 169 9.75 1.97 7.79
CA LEU A 169 11.01 2.31 8.41
C LEU A 169 11.37 3.72 7.94
N ARG A 170 12.43 4.28 8.54
CA ARG A 170 13.04 5.49 7.98
C ARG A 170 13.82 5.14 6.73
N ASP A 171 14.26 6.17 6.03
CA ASP A 171 15.28 6.09 5.00
C ASP A 171 16.61 5.56 5.58
N LEU A 172 16.85 4.26 5.41
CA LEU A 172 18.02 3.51 5.85
C LEU A 172 19.13 3.51 4.81
N ASN A 173 18.79 3.64 3.53
CA ASN A 173 19.75 3.60 2.42
C ASN A 173 20.22 5.00 1.97
N HIS A 174 19.60 6.06 2.49
CA HIS A 174 19.81 7.47 2.19
C HIS A 174 19.43 7.88 0.75
N ASP A 175 18.41 7.24 0.18
CA ASP A 175 17.84 7.59 -1.14
C ASP A 175 16.73 8.65 -1.05
N GLY A 176 16.35 9.09 0.16
CA GLY A 176 15.30 10.08 0.37
C GLY A 176 13.89 9.50 0.53
N ARG A 177 13.72 8.17 0.43
CA ARG A 177 12.44 7.46 0.59
C ARG A 177 12.48 6.54 1.81
N GLN A 178 11.30 6.19 2.32
CA GLN A 178 11.16 5.27 3.44
C GLN A 178 11.26 3.82 2.96
N GLU A 179 11.97 2.97 3.70
CA GLU A 179 11.88 1.52 3.53
C GLU A 179 10.63 0.92 4.16
N ILE A 180 10.26 -0.28 3.73
CA ILE A 180 9.27 -1.14 4.36
C ILE A 180 9.93 -2.39 4.94
N ALA A 181 9.59 -2.73 6.18
CA ALA A 181 9.89 -4.02 6.77
C ALA A 181 8.67 -4.93 6.74
N VAL A 182 8.82 -6.17 6.26
CA VAL A 182 7.75 -7.17 6.21
C VAL A 182 8.19 -8.46 6.90
N GLY A 183 7.37 -8.93 7.84
CA GLY A 183 7.60 -10.15 8.61
C GLY A 183 7.18 -11.41 7.87
N ALA A 184 7.98 -12.46 8.04
CA ALA A 184 7.72 -13.81 7.54
C ALA A 184 8.01 -14.83 8.66
N PRO A 185 7.15 -14.89 9.69
CA PRO A 185 7.46 -15.58 10.94
C PRO A 185 7.69 -17.08 10.76
N PHE A 186 7.05 -17.71 9.77
CA PHE A 186 7.19 -19.15 9.51
C PHE A 186 8.34 -19.47 8.52
N GLY A 187 8.92 -18.44 7.90
CA GLY A 187 10.11 -18.53 7.05
C GLY A 187 11.40 -18.49 7.87
N TYR A 188 11.47 -19.22 8.99
CA TYR A 188 12.54 -19.15 10.00
C TYR A 188 12.61 -17.80 10.75
N GLY A 189 11.47 -17.14 10.98
CA GLY A 189 11.42 -15.90 11.77
C GLY A 189 12.09 -14.70 11.10
N LYS A 190 12.05 -14.62 9.77
CA LYS A 190 12.72 -13.56 9.01
C LYS A 190 11.90 -12.28 8.96
N VAL A 191 12.61 -11.16 8.84
CA VAL A 191 12.08 -9.86 8.42
C VAL A 191 12.83 -9.47 7.16
N TYR A 192 12.08 -9.09 6.14
CA TYR A 192 12.60 -8.59 4.87
C TYR A 192 12.45 -7.08 4.86
N ILE A 193 13.49 -6.38 4.40
CA ILE A 193 13.47 -4.92 4.23
C ILE A 193 13.52 -4.66 2.73
N PHE A 194 12.59 -3.84 2.24
CA PHE A 194 12.50 -3.43 0.86
C PHE A 194 12.53 -1.90 0.76
N SER A 195 13.25 -1.39 -0.23
CA SER A 195 13.08 -0.01 -0.68
C SER A 195 12.05 -0.01 -1.81
N ILE A 196 11.14 0.97 -1.80
CA ILE A 196 10.22 1.17 -2.92
C ILE A 196 10.96 1.92 -4.02
N ASN A 197 11.14 1.25 -5.15
CA ASN A 197 11.73 1.88 -6.32
C ASN A 197 10.58 2.27 -7.23
N VAL A 198 10.43 3.56 -7.49
CA VAL A 198 9.49 4.05 -8.49
C VAL A 198 10.15 3.84 -9.84
N PRO A 199 9.61 2.97 -10.73
CA PRO A 199 10.09 2.89 -12.10
C PRO A 199 10.05 4.29 -12.71
N GLY A 200 10.95 4.62 -13.63
CA GLY A 200 11.02 5.98 -14.18
C GLY A 200 11.78 7.02 -13.35
N ASP A 201 11.88 6.88 -12.03
CA ASP A 201 12.59 7.79 -11.11
C ASP A 201 14.10 7.45 -11.01
N ALA A 202 14.81 7.60 -12.13
CA ALA A 202 16.20 7.20 -12.26
C ALA A 202 17.17 8.00 -11.35
N ASN A 203 16.80 9.22 -10.95
CA ASN A 203 17.58 10.02 -10.00
C ASN A 203 17.18 9.80 -8.54
N GLN A 204 16.11 9.04 -8.28
CA GLN A 204 15.56 8.70 -6.96
C GLN A 204 15.12 9.92 -6.15
N ASP A 205 14.60 10.95 -6.81
CA ASP A 205 14.20 12.20 -6.13
C ASP A 205 12.74 12.24 -5.69
N GLY A 206 11.97 11.18 -5.92
CA GLY A 206 10.54 11.17 -5.64
C GLY A 206 9.68 11.22 -6.90
N ARG A 207 10.18 11.80 -7.99
CA ARG A 207 9.34 12.31 -9.07
C ARG A 207 9.85 11.89 -10.44
N ILE A 208 8.97 11.30 -11.24
CA ILE A 208 9.27 11.01 -12.65
C ILE A 208 9.27 12.32 -13.45
N SER A 209 10.46 12.78 -13.82
CA SER A 209 10.71 14.09 -14.40
C SER A 209 11.73 14.05 -15.54
N LEU A 210 11.98 15.21 -16.16
CA LEU A 210 13.04 15.33 -17.16
C LEU A 210 14.44 15.10 -16.56
N ALA A 211 14.62 15.24 -15.25
CA ALA A 211 15.90 14.96 -14.60
C ALA A 211 16.26 13.46 -14.70
N ASP A 212 15.27 12.58 -14.63
CA ASP A 212 15.45 11.12 -14.79
C ASP A 212 15.85 10.75 -16.21
N VAL A 213 15.25 11.44 -17.18
CA VAL A 213 15.64 11.32 -18.58
C VAL A 213 17.11 11.70 -18.76
N VAL A 214 17.58 12.75 -18.08
CA VAL A 214 18.99 13.16 -18.11
C VAL A 214 19.90 12.07 -17.51
N VAL A 215 19.48 11.41 -16.42
CA VAL A 215 20.23 10.28 -15.85
C VAL A 215 20.38 9.13 -16.86
N LYS A 216 19.29 8.74 -17.52
CA LYS A 216 19.30 7.68 -18.56
C LYS A 216 20.18 8.05 -19.74
N ILE A 217 20.09 9.30 -20.22
CA ILE A 217 20.96 9.81 -21.30
C ILE A 217 22.44 9.76 -20.90
N ASN A 218 22.76 10.17 -19.67
CA ASN A 218 24.14 10.15 -19.19
C ASN A 218 24.68 8.72 -19.12
N TYR A 219 23.89 7.76 -18.64
CA TYR A 219 24.26 6.36 -18.59
C TYR A 219 24.47 5.77 -20.00
N ILE A 220 23.47 5.91 -20.89
CA ILE A 220 23.47 5.29 -22.22
C ILE A 220 24.52 5.92 -23.15
N PHE A 221 24.61 7.25 -23.17
CA PHE A 221 25.38 7.98 -24.19
C PHE A 221 26.66 8.66 -23.68
N ARG A 222 26.84 8.80 -22.36
CA ARG A 222 27.96 9.57 -21.78
C ARG A 222 28.78 8.79 -20.77
N SER A 223 28.64 7.47 -20.73
CA SER A 223 29.35 6.59 -19.78
C SER A 223 29.16 7.01 -18.32
N GLY A 224 27.99 7.57 -18.01
CA GLY A 224 27.57 7.88 -16.65
C GLY A 224 27.41 6.61 -15.80
N PRO A 225 27.33 6.76 -14.47
CA PRO A 225 27.09 5.63 -13.58
C PRO A 225 25.76 4.95 -13.93
N ARG A 226 25.72 3.63 -13.77
CA ARG A 226 24.49 2.85 -13.91
C ARG A 226 23.51 3.24 -12.80
N PRO A 227 22.25 3.59 -13.12
CA PRO A 227 21.20 3.77 -12.12
C PRO A 227 21.01 2.46 -11.33
N LEU A 228 20.99 2.57 -10.01
CA LEU A 228 20.83 1.44 -9.10
C LEU A 228 19.69 1.74 -8.12
N PRO A 229 18.71 0.84 -7.98
CA PRO A 229 18.59 -0.43 -8.70
C PRO A 229 18.17 -0.24 -10.17
N MET A 230 18.36 -1.27 -11.00
CA MET A 230 18.09 -1.18 -12.44
C MET A 230 16.66 -0.76 -12.77
N SER A 231 15.71 -1.18 -11.95
CA SER A 231 14.27 -0.93 -12.11
C SER A 231 13.89 0.55 -12.07
N VAL A 232 14.72 1.44 -11.50
CA VAL A 232 14.42 2.89 -11.50
C VAL A 232 14.61 3.54 -12.87
N ALA A 233 15.27 2.85 -13.81
CA ALA A 233 15.58 3.36 -15.13
C ALA A 233 15.23 2.41 -16.29
N ASP A 234 14.71 1.22 -15.97
CA ASP A 234 14.13 0.24 -16.90
C ASP A 234 12.61 0.47 -16.89
N ASP A 235 12.18 1.49 -17.61
CA ASP A 235 10.82 2.03 -17.56
C ASP A 235 9.84 1.16 -18.34
N ASP A 236 10.30 0.37 -19.30
CA ASP A 236 9.45 -0.59 -20.02
C ASP A 236 9.53 -2.02 -19.44
N CYS A 237 10.30 -2.19 -18.35
CA CYS A 237 10.56 -3.44 -17.64
C CYS A 237 11.09 -4.58 -18.53
N ASN A 238 11.82 -4.25 -19.59
CA ASN A 238 12.38 -5.27 -20.49
C ASN A 238 13.68 -5.91 -19.93
N GLY A 239 14.18 -5.44 -18.78
CA GLY A 239 15.39 -5.92 -18.12
C GLY A 239 16.67 -5.23 -18.59
N THR A 240 16.57 -4.18 -19.40
CA THR A 240 17.69 -3.41 -19.94
C THR A 240 17.40 -1.91 -19.86
N ILE A 241 18.44 -1.10 -19.64
CA ILE A 241 18.32 0.36 -19.66
C ILE A 241 18.84 0.85 -21.02
N ASP A 242 17.93 1.24 -21.91
CA ASP A 242 18.17 1.65 -23.28
C ASP A 242 17.33 2.87 -23.72
N LEU A 243 17.30 3.16 -25.03
CA LEU A 243 16.60 4.32 -25.58
C LEU A 243 15.07 4.24 -25.42
N ASN A 244 14.50 3.04 -25.33
CA ASN A 244 13.07 2.83 -25.14
C ASN A 244 12.62 3.35 -23.78
N ASP A 245 13.45 3.22 -22.74
CA ASP A 245 13.17 3.77 -21.41
C ASP A 245 13.08 5.30 -21.44
N ILE A 246 14.00 5.95 -22.16
CA ILE A 246 13.93 7.41 -22.38
C ILE A 246 12.62 7.79 -23.09
N ILE A 247 12.23 7.04 -24.11
CA ILE A 247 10.98 7.29 -24.85
C ILE A 247 9.77 7.09 -23.93
N CYS A 248 9.79 6.06 -23.07
CA CYS A 248 8.74 5.79 -22.10
C CYS A 248 8.60 6.95 -21.09
N ALA A 249 9.67 7.36 -20.41
CA ALA A 249 9.65 8.50 -19.50
C ALA A 249 9.11 9.78 -20.16
N VAL A 250 9.57 10.12 -21.36
CA VAL A 250 9.13 11.33 -22.07
C VAL A 250 7.63 11.25 -22.44
N ASN A 251 7.15 10.08 -22.88
CA ASN A 251 5.72 9.91 -23.18
C ASN A 251 4.87 10.01 -21.92
N TYR A 252 5.33 9.49 -20.79
CA TYR A 252 4.63 9.67 -19.52
C TYR A 252 4.56 11.15 -19.14
N ILE A 253 5.71 11.83 -19.09
CA ILE A 253 5.81 13.24 -18.66
C ILE A 253 4.93 14.16 -19.51
N PHE A 254 4.86 13.94 -20.83
CA PHE A 254 4.16 14.87 -21.74
C PHE A 254 2.78 14.40 -22.20
N LYS A 255 2.46 13.10 -22.12
CA LYS A 255 1.21 12.54 -22.67
C LYS A 255 0.39 11.76 -21.65
N GLY A 256 0.90 11.52 -20.44
CA GLY A 256 0.19 10.77 -19.39
C GLY A 256 -0.18 9.34 -19.77
N GLN A 257 0.57 8.70 -20.66
CA GLN A 257 0.31 7.32 -21.09
C GLN A 257 1.10 6.34 -20.23
N THR A 258 0.41 5.38 -19.60
CA THR A 258 1.00 4.24 -18.89
C THR A 258 0.69 2.97 -19.69
N GLN A 259 1.70 2.41 -20.38
CA GLN A 259 1.59 1.02 -20.87
C GLN A 259 2.00 0.07 -19.74
N GLY A 260 1.59 -1.20 -19.78
CA GLY A 260 1.51 -2.10 -18.62
C GLY A 260 2.76 -2.31 -17.74
N CYS A 261 3.93 -1.78 -18.11
CA CYS A 261 5.09 -1.62 -17.23
C CYS A 261 5.74 -0.21 -17.22
N CYS A 262 5.24 0.72 -18.02
CA CYS A 262 5.60 2.15 -18.04
C CYS A 262 4.83 2.95 -16.98
N LEU A 263 5.08 2.70 -15.69
CA LEU A 263 4.53 3.47 -14.55
C LEU A 263 3.10 3.06 -14.17
N LYS A 264 3.00 1.84 -13.63
CA LYS A 264 1.98 1.54 -12.60
C LYS A 264 2.64 1.67 -11.24
#